data_AF-A0A916DJ91-F1
#
_entry.id   AF-A0A916DJ91-F1
#
_cell.length_a   1.000
_cell.length_b   1.000
_cell.length_c   1.000
_cell.angle_alpha   90.00
_cell.angle_beta   90.00
_cell.angle_gamma   90.00
#
_symmetry.space_group_name_H-M   'P 1'
#
loop_
_entity.id
_entity.type
_entity.pdbx_description
1 polymer ?
#
loop_
_entity_poly.entity_id
_entity_poly.type
_entity_poly.pdbx_seq_one_letter_code
_entity_poly.pdbx_strand_id
1 'polypeptide(L)'
;MSEKSPEEQTVTGSTPKPGVLSLAIKEKAALYAAYMPFVKGGGLFIPTSKQFKVGDEVFMLLSLLDDPAKLKVVGHVVWLNPLTQGSRPQGIGVQFSEKDGGLEARNKIEGLLGGALKSGKPTHTM
;
A
#
# COMPACT_ATOMS: atom_id res chain seq x y z
N MET A 1 -29.89 -11.39 44.80
CA MET A 1 -30.79 -10.36 44.23
C MET A 1 -30.20 -9.01 44.58
N SER A 2 -29.69 -8.19 43.68
CA SER A 2 -29.87 -8.14 42.23
C SER A 2 -28.57 -7.75 41.55
N GLU A 3 -28.24 -8.54 40.54
CA GLU A 3 -27.37 -8.23 39.43
C GLU A 3 -27.93 -7.01 38.68
N LYS A 4 -27.10 -6.01 38.40
CA LYS A 4 -27.36 -5.05 37.33
C LYS A 4 -26.14 -4.99 36.44
N SER A 5 -26.37 -5.42 35.22
CA SER A 5 -25.46 -5.58 34.09
C SER A 5 -24.71 -4.29 33.70
N PRO A 6 -23.64 -4.43 32.90
CA PRO A 6 -22.68 -3.39 32.57
C PRO A 6 -23.14 -2.51 31.41
N GLU A 7 -22.96 -1.19 31.55
CA GLU A 7 -23.30 -0.22 30.51
C GLU A 7 -22.03 0.20 29.74
N GLU A 8 -22.00 -0.24 28.49
CA GLU A 8 -21.54 0.50 27.31
C GLU A 8 -20.06 0.92 27.26
N GLN A 9 -19.24 0.00 26.72
CA GLN A 9 -17.99 0.38 26.06
C GLN A 9 -18.32 1.24 24.82
N THR A 10 -18.26 2.55 25.00
CA THR A 10 -18.29 3.49 23.89
C THR A 10 -17.09 3.23 22.99
N VAL A 11 -17.40 2.79 21.78
CA VAL A 11 -16.48 2.56 20.68
C VAL A 11 -15.56 3.77 20.49
N THR A 12 -14.27 3.59 20.76
CA THR A 12 -13.26 4.60 20.45
C THR A 12 -13.12 4.70 18.93
N GLY A 13 -13.87 5.62 18.33
CA GLY A 13 -13.65 6.09 16.97
C GLY A 13 -12.36 6.88 16.89
N SER A 14 -11.22 6.20 16.96
CA SER A 14 -9.93 6.78 16.60
C SER A 14 -9.93 7.03 15.10
N THR A 15 -10.22 8.27 14.70
CA THR A 15 -9.89 8.78 13.38
C THR A 15 -8.45 8.37 13.10
N PRO A 16 -8.17 7.47 12.13
CA PRO A 16 -6.80 7.07 11.87
C PRO A 16 -6.09 8.34 11.41
N LYS A 17 -5.20 8.86 12.27
CA LYS A 17 -4.33 9.98 11.91
C LYS A 17 -3.67 9.60 10.58
N PRO A 18 -3.71 10.45 9.54
CA PRO A 18 -3.04 10.18 8.28
C PRO A 18 -1.56 9.96 8.60
N GLY A 19 -1.18 8.68 8.65
CA GLY A 19 0.11 8.26 9.11
C GLY A 19 1.01 8.16 7.92
N VAL A 20 2.18 8.80 7.98
CA VAL A 20 3.21 8.59 6.97
C VAL A 20 3.64 7.12 7.01
N LEU A 21 3.49 6.41 5.90
CA LEU A 21 4.01 5.07 5.70
C LEU A 21 5.37 5.18 5.03
N SER A 22 6.35 4.42 5.49
CA SER A 22 7.64 4.31 4.80
C SER A 22 7.77 2.90 4.28
N LEU A 23 8.04 2.76 2.99
CA LEU A 23 8.25 1.48 2.34
C LEU A 23 9.59 1.49 1.62
N ALA A 24 10.46 0.57 2.00
CA ALA A 24 11.75 0.35 1.37
C ALA A 24 11.74 -1.00 0.66
N ILE A 25 11.84 -0.97 -0.66
CA ILE A 25 11.86 -2.16 -1.50
C ILE A 25 13.28 -2.30 -2.05
N LYS A 26 14.04 -3.26 -1.52
CA LYS A 26 15.43 -3.49 -1.93
C LYS A 26 15.57 -4.39 -3.15
N GLU A 27 14.56 -5.21 -3.43
CA GLU A 27 14.61 -6.22 -4.49
C GLU A 27 13.65 -5.91 -5.63
N LYS A 28 14.10 -6.12 -6.87
CA LYS A 28 13.27 -5.96 -8.08
C LYS A 28 12.04 -6.88 -8.06
N ALA A 29 12.20 -8.12 -7.60
CA ALA A 29 11.12 -9.10 -7.53
C ALA A 29 10.04 -8.66 -6.52
N ALA A 30 10.44 -8.15 -5.35
CA ALA A 30 9.52 -7.59 -4.37
C ALA A 30 8.79 -6.35 -4.91
N LEU A 31 9.49 -5.49 -5.67
CA LEU A 31 8.87 -4.33 -6.31
C LEU A 31 7.79 -4.74 -7.29
N TYR A 32 8.08 -5.74 -8.11
CA TYR A 32 7.14 -6.27 -9.09
C TYR A 32 5.93 -6.95 -8.44
N ALA A 33 6.14 -7.69 -7.35
CA ALA A 33 5.05 -8.33 -6.60
C ALA A 33 4.18 -7.31 -5.85
N ALA A 34 4.76 -6.19 -5.40
CA ALA A 34 4.02 -5.12 -4.73
C ALA A 34 3.31 -4.19 -5.72
N TYR A 35 3.83 -4.00 -6.93
CA TYR A 35 3.28 -3.04 -7.89
C TYR A 35 1.97 -3.53 -8.52
N MET A 36 0.97 -2.65 -8.55
CA MET A 36 -0.37 -2.91 -9.09
C MET A 36 -0.57 -2.09 -10.38
N PRO A 37 -0.16 -2.59 -11.57
CA PRO A 37 -0.23 -1.85 -12.82
C PRO A 37 -1.65 -1.63 -13.34
N PHE A 38 -2.61 -2.46 -12.91
CA PHE A 38 -4.01 -2.37 -13.34
C PHE A 38 -4.79 -1.24 -12.67
N VAL A 39 -4.24 -0.65 -11.61
CA VAL A 39 -4.85 0.50 -10.93
C VAL A 39 -4.58 1.76 -11.75
N LYS A 40 -5.60 2.59 -11.98
CA LYS A 40 -5.44 3.85 -12.73
C LYS A 40 -4.41 4.75 -12.02
N GLY A 41 -3.38 5.19 -12.73
CA GLY A 41 -2.27 5.95 -12.15
C GLY A 41 -1.21 5.10 -11.44
N GLY A 42 -1.39 3.78 -11.40
CA GLY A 42 -0.55 2.84 -10.67
C GLY A 42 -0.96 2.67 -9.22
N GLY A 43 -0.56 1.57 -8.62
CA GLY A 43 -0.75 1.34 -7.19
C GLY A 43 0.35 0.45 -6.62
N LEU A 44 0.37 0.36 -5.30
CA LEU A 44 1.35 -0.43 -4.56
C LEU A 44 0.68 -1.12 -3.38
N PHE A 45 0.97 -2.40 -3.23
CA PHE A 45 0.64 -3.14 -2.04
C PHE A 45 1.65 -2.84 -0.94
N ILE A 46 1.14 -2.41 0.22
CA ILE A 46 1.94 -2.09 1.40
C ILE A 46 1.58 -3.08 2.51
N PRO A 47 2.51 -3.97 2.90
CA PRO A 47 2.31 -4.82 4.05
C PRO A 47 2.28 -3.94 5.32
N THR A 48 1.15 -3.94 6.01
CA THR A 48 0.96 -3.15 7.23
C THR A 48 -0.09 -3.79 8.12
N SER A 49 0.19 -3.79 9.43
CA SER A 49 -0.78 -4.19 10.46
C SER A 49 -1.67 -3.04 10.91
N LYS A 50 -1.42 -1.82 10.41
CA LYS A 50 -2.25 -0.65 10.71
C LYS A 50 -3.63 -0.82 10.06
N GLN A 51 -4.64 -0.37 10.78
CA GLN A 51 -6.01 -0.38 10.28
C GLN A 51 -6.22 0.86 9.41
N PHE A 52 -6.67 0.63 8.19
CA PHE A 52 -7.07 1.64 7.22
C PHE A 52 -8.45 1.30 6.69
N LYS A 53 -9.15 2.31 6.18
CA LYS A 53 -10.41 2.15 5.46
C LYS A 53 -10.20 2.41 3.97
N VAL A 54 -11.01 1.78 3.14
CA VAL A 54 -11.05 2.11 1.71
C VAL A 54 -11.47 3.57 1.58
N GLY A 55 -10.74 4.32 0.75
CA GLY A 55 -10.90 5.76 0.57
C GLY A 55 -9.99 6.61 1.47
N ASP A 56 -9.30 6.04 2.46
CA ASP A 56 -8.36 6.80 3.28
C ASP A 56 -7.19 7.31 2.44
N GLU A 57 -6.83 8.57 2.66
CA GLU A 57 -5.64 9.18 2.09
C GLU A 57 -4.41 8.80 2.92
N VAL A 58 -3.35 8.40 2.22
CA VAL A 58 -2.12 7.89 2.81
C VAL A 58 -0.92 8.59 2.17
N PHE A 59 -0.05 9.11 3.03
CA PHE A 59 1.24 9.66 2.63
C PHE A 59 2.32 8.60 2.74
N MET A 60 3.06 8.37 1.67
CA MET A 60 4.02 7.28 1.56
C MET A 60 5.40 7.82 1.20
N LEU A 61 6.44 7.30 1.85
CA LEU A 61 7.83 7.48 1.49
C LEU A 61 8.33 6.19 0.87
N LEU A 62 8.58 6.21 -0.43
CA LEU A 62 9.02 5.05 -1.20
C LEU A 62 10.53 5.12 -1.46
N SER A 63 11.25 4.06 -1.06
CA SER A 63 12.66 3.84 -1.39
C SER A 63 12.77 2.58 -2.25
N LEU A 64 13.49 2.64 -3.38
CA LEU A 64 13.51 1.58 -4.40
C LEU A 64 14.95 1.14 -4.71
N LEU A 65 15.24 -0.17 -4.69
CA LEU A 65 16.50 -0.80 -5.15
C LEU A 65 17.78 -0.05 -4.72
N ASP A 66 17.85 0.36 -3.44
CA ASP A 66 18.96 1.16 -2.87
C ASP A 66 19.16 2.57 -3.47
N ASP A 67 18.16 3.10 -4.17
CA ASP A 67 18.13 4.51 -4.54
C ASP A 67 18.06 5.37 -3.26
N PRO A 68 19.04 6.28 -3.03
CA PRO A 68 19.04 7.16 -1.86
C PRO A 68 17.88 8.17 -1.90
N ALA A 69 17.27 8.41 -3.06
CA ALA A 69 16.13 9.30 -3.21
C ALA A 69 14.85 8.63 -2.70
N LYS A 70 14.31 9.16 -1.60
CA LYS A 70 12.97 8.80 -1.11
C LYS A 70 11.92 9.58 -1.89
N LEU A 71 11.04 8.86 -2.57
CA LEU A 71 9.91 9.46 -3.29
C LEU A 71 8.75 9.67 -2.32
N LYS A 72 8.25 10.90 -2.26
CA LYS A 72 7.05 11.24 -1.49
C LYS A 72 5.85 11.05 -2.40
N VAL A 73 4.95 10.16 -2.02
CA VAL A 73 3.78 9.79 -2.82
C VAL A 73 2.55 9.88 -1.95
N VAL A 74 1.54 10.60 -2.41
CA VAL A 74 0.20 10.53 -1.81
C VAL A 74 -0.60 9.49 -2.57
N GLY A 75 -1.36 8.69 -1.85
CA GLY A 75 -2.22 7.70 -2.45
C GLY A 75 -3.47 7.47 -1.63
N HIS A 76 -4.41 6.74 -2.21
CA HIS A 76 -5.69 6.42 -1.62
C HIS A 76 -5.81 4.92 -1.46
N VAL A 77 -6.31 4.47 -0.31
CA VAL A 77 -6.53 3.04 -0.07
C VAL A 77 -7.68 2.57 -0.94
N VAL A 78 -7.40 1.67 -1.89
CA VAL A 78 -8.43 1.10 -2.79
C VAL A 78 -8.71 -0.37 -2.48
N TRP A 79 -7.82 -1.03 -1.75
CA TRP A 79 -7.95 -2.43 -1.39
C TRP A 79 -7.46 -2.65 0.05
N LEU A 80 -8.19 -3.47 0.80
CA LEU A 80 -7.78 -3.95 2.12
C LEU A 80 -7.65 -5.46 2.05
N ASN A 81 -6.50 -5.99 2.47
CA ASN A 81 -6.32 -7.42 2.64
C ASN A 81 -6.35 -7.74 4.14
N PRO A 82 -7.53 -8.06 4.72
CA PRO A 82 -7.60 -8.56 6.09
C PRO A 82 -6.83 -9.89 6.16
N LEU A 83 -6.17 -10.18 7.29
CA LEU A 83 -5.48 -11.44 7.51
C LEU A 83 -6.46 -12.61 7.32
N THR A 84 -6.45 -13.21 6.13
CA THR A 84 -7.22 -14.40 5.80
C THR A 84 -6.25 -15.53 5.57
N GLN A 85 -6.26 -16.51 6.48
CA GLN A 85 -5.76 -17.89 6.32
C GLN A 85 -4.94 -18.13 5.04
N GLY A 86 -3.62 -17.92 5.11
CA GLY A 86 -2.72 -18.20 3.98
C GLY A 86 -1.41 -17.43 4.03
N SER A 87 -0.49 -17.78 3.13
CA SER A 87 0.90 -17.26 3.06
C SER A 87 1.04 -15.79 2.61
N ARG A 88 -0.05 -14.99 2.62
CA ARG A 88 -0.04 -13.59 2.18
C ARG A 88 -0.06 -12.64 3.38
N PRO A 89 0.84 -11.65 3.46
CA PRO A 89 0.89 -10.73 4.59
C PRO A 89 -0.34 -9.82 4.62
N GLN A 90 -0.74 -9.41 5.83
CA GLN A 90 -1.71 -8.32 6.03
C GLN A 90 -1.21 -7.06 5.34
N GLY A 91 -2.10 -6.33 4.67
CA GLY A 91 -1.73 -5.06 4.08
C GLY A 91 -2.85 -4.37 3.34
N ILE A 92 -2.47 -3.29 2.67
CA ILE A 92 -3.37 -2.41 1.94
C ILE A 92 -2.86 -2.24 0.51
N GLY A 93 -3.76 -2.15 -0.45
CA GLY A 93 -3.46 -1.69 -1.80
C GLY A 93 -3.74 -0.20 -1.88
N VAL A 94 -2.69 0.58 -2.15
CA VAL A 94 -2.77 2.04 -2.26
C VAL A 94 -2.65 2.43 -3.73
N GLN A 95 -3.66 3.12 -4.24
CA GLN A 95 -3.63 3.79 -5.55
C GLN A 95 -2.83 5.07 -5.45
N PHE A 96 -1.91 5.32 -6.37
CA PHE A 96 -1.14 6.56 -6.41
C PHE A 96 -2.00 7.74 -6.89
N SER A 97 -1.85 8.90 -6.24
CA SER A 97 -2.42 10.17 -6.71
C SER A 97 -1.63 10.67 -7.91
N GLU A 98 -2.29 10.96 -9.02
CA GLU A 98 -1.64 11.48 -10.23
C GLU A 98 -0.98 12.86 -10.02
N LYS A 99 -1.44 13.62 -9.02
CA LYS A 99 -1.00 15.00 -8.77
C LYS A 99 0.13 15.13 -7.75
N ASP A 100 0.28 14.15 -6.86
CA ASP A 100 1.10 14.27 -5.65
C ASP A 100 2.22 13.23 -5.61
N GLY A 101 3.09 13.26 -6.62
CA GLY A 101 4.27 12.39 -6.72
C GLY A 101 3.98 10.96 -7.19
N GLY A 102 2.71 10.58 -7.38
CA GLY A 102 2.32 9.26 -7.86
C GLY A 102 2.78 8.97 -9.29
N LEU A 103 2.73 9.97 -10.17
CA LEU A 103 3.24 9.83 -11.55
C LEU A 103 4.77 9.60 -11.55
N GLU A 104 5.52 10.33 -10.73
CA GLU A 104 6.97 10.16 -10.61
C GLU A 104 7.31 8.78 -10.06
N ALA A 105 6.61 8.33 -9.01
CA ALA A 105 6.79 7.00 -8.46
C ALA A 105 6.45 5.92 -9.46
N ARG A 106 5.34 6.04 -10.18
CA ARG A 106 5.00 5.13 -11.27
C ARG A 106 6.10 5.09 -12.32
N ASN A 107 6.54 6.24 -12.83
CA ASN A 107 7.59 6.30 -13.86
C ASN A 107 8.91 5.71 -13.39
N LYS A 108 9.28 5.94 -12.13
CA LYS A 108 10.49 5.36 -11.53
C LYS A 108 10.34 3.85 -11.38
N ILE A 109 9.21 3.37 -10.88
CA ILE A 109 8.92 1.94 -10.72
C ILE A 109 8.91 1.25 -12.09
N GLU A 110 8.18 1.79 -13.08
CA GLU A 110 8.15 1.28 -14.45
C GLU A 110 9.53 1.34 -15.13
N GLY A 111 10.34 2.36 -14.84
CA GLY A 111 11.73 2.46 -15.32
C GLY A 111 12.66 1.41 -14.70
N LEU A 112 12.54 1.17 -13.38
CA LEU A 112 13.31 0.15 -12.65
C LEU A 112 12.88 -1.27 -13.00
N LEU A 113 11.57 -1.49 -13.16
CA LEU A 113 11.01 -2.71 -13.71
C LEU A 113 11.43 -2.88 -15.18
N GLY A 114 11.53 -1.78 -15.92
CA GLY A 114 12.09 -1.67 -17.26
C GLY A 114 11.41 -2.60 -18.27
N GLY A 115 12.17 -3.05 -19.26
CA GLY A 115 11.75 -4.02 -20.28
C GLY A 115 11.32 -5.40 -19.75
N ALA A 116 11.26 -5.64 -18.44
CA ALA A 116 10.68 -6.86 -17.87
C ALA A 116 9.17 -6.96 -18.14
N LEU A 117 8.45 -5.82 -18.21
CA LEU A 117 7.06 -5.77 -18.70
C LEU A 117 6.95 -6.04 -20.21
N LYS A 118 7.99 -5.69 -20.99
CA LYS A 118 8.09 -6.04 -22.42
C LYS A 118 8.60 -7.47 -22.68
N SER A 119 9.15 -8.14 -21.66
CA SER A 119 9.79 -9.46 -21.78
C SER A 119 8.84 -10.63 -21.55
N GLY A 120 7.55 -10.39 -21.28
CA GLY A 120 6.56 -11.46 -21.15
C GLY A 120 6.82 -12.44 -20.00
N LYS A 121 7.55 -12.04 -18.95
CA LYS A 121 7.68 -12.86 -17.74
C LYS A 121 6.40 -12.73 -16.90
N PRO A 122 5.82 -13.84 -16.41
CA PRO A 122 4.58 -13.82 -15.65
C PRO A 122 4.71 -13.04 -14.34
N THR A 123 3.75 -12.12 -14.09
CA THR A 123 3.50 -11.49 -12.77
C THR A 123 2.92 -12.53 -11.82
N HIS A 124 3.04 -12.31 -10.51
CA HIS A 124 2.28 -13.06 -9.49
C HIS A 124 0.75 -12.87 -9.58
N THR A 125 0.28 -12.09 -10.56
CA THR A 125 -1.13 -11.85 -10.85
C THR A 125 -1.60 -12.54 -12.12
N MET A 126 -0.79 -13.42 -12.73
CA MET A 126 -1.20 -14.33 -13.80
C MET A 126 -0.92 -15.78 -13.42
#